data_AF-A0A945PR18-F1
#
_entry.id   AF-A0A945PR18-F1
#
_cell.length_a   1.000
_cell.length_b   1.000
_cell.length_c   1.000
_cell.angle_alpha   90.00
_cell.angle_beta   90.00
_cell.angle_gamma   90.00
#
_symmetry.space_group_name_H-M   'P 1'
#
loop_
_entity.id
_entity.type
_entity.pdbx_description
1 polymer ?
#
loop_
_entity_poly.entity_id
_entity_poly.type
_entity_poly.pdbx_seq_one_letter_code
_entity_poly.pdbx_strand_id
1 'polypeptide(L)'
;MRIAAIFLLLLPALTASPMISNLIMRAVNVNGGSTATLRAHYATPGSTIYFCYSMAGTGPTPTPYGFSLDLSPPIGGGLAPGWSATVNANGEAMIYVGVPAGLTGALVWGQAIENDGGVFSISPVIDGVVG
;
A
#
# COMPACT_ATOMS: atom_id res chain seq x y z
N MET A 1 -30.68 48.91 2.92
CA MET A 1 -30.38 47.91 1.88
C MET A 1 -29.32 46.98 2.44
N ARG A 2 -29.66 45.88 3.12
CA ARG A 2 -30.13 44.56 2.63
C ARG A 2 -29.13 43.83 1.73
N ILE A 3 -28.56 42.74 2.30
CA ILE A 3 -28.16 41.46 1.66
C ILE A 3 -26.79 41.54 0.93
N ALA A 4 -25.78 40.68 1.18
CA ALA A 4 -25.83 39.23 1.31
C ALA A 4 -24.79 38.65 2.28
N ALA A 5 -25.27 37.76 3.16
CA ALA A 5 -24.50 36.68 3.74
C ALA A 5 -24.24 35.59 2.67
N ILE A 6 -23.36 34.64 3.01
CA ILE A 6 -23.20 33.31 2.41
C ILE A 6 -22.39 33.27 1.10
N PHE A 7 -21.13 32.85 1.25
CA PHE A 7 -20.59 31.83 0.35
C PHE A 7 -19.60 30.93 1.11
N LEU A 8 -20.17 30.20 2.08
CA LEU A 8 -19.65 28.92 2.51
C LEU A 8 -19.97 27.92 1.38
N LEU A 9 -19.09 27.85 0.37
CA LEU A 9 -18.87 26.59 -0.35
C LEU A 9 -17.64 25.99 0.32
N LEU A 10 -17.80 25.11 1.30
CA LEU A 10 -17.94 23.69 0.99
C LEU A 10 -17.06 23.34 -0.22
N LEU A 11 -15.72 23.40 -0.06
CA LEU A 11 -14.92 22.44 -0.79
C LEU A 11 -15.49 21.09 -0.35
N PRO A 12 -16.12 20.28 -1.23
CA PRO A 12 -16.23 18.88 -0.89
C PRO A 12 -14.79 18.48 -0.56
N ALA A 13 -14.59 17.83 0.58
CA ALA A 13 -13.34 17.14 0.82
C ALA A 13 -13.01 16.47 -0.51
N LEU A 14 -11.89 16.86 -1.12
CA LEU A 14 -11.27 16.07 -2.16
C LEU A 14 -10.83 14.82 -1.39
N THR A 15 -11.79 13.97 -1.04
CA THR A 15 -11.52 12.58 -0.76
C THR A 15 -10.83 12.19 -2.04
N ALA A 16 -9.51 11.94 -1.95
CA ALA A 16 -8.84 11.25 -3.01
C ALA A 16 -9.74 10.03 -3.26
N SER A 17 -10.54 10.10 -4.34
CA SER A 17 -11.05 8.87 -4.92
C SER A 17 -9.77 8.10 -5.11
N PRO A 18 -9.61 6.88 -4.56
CA PRO A 18 -8.44 6.11 -4.90
C PRO A 18 -8.41 6.13 -6.42
N MET A 19 -7.45 6.87 -7.00
CA MET A 19 -7.26 6.86 -8.44
C MET A 19 -7.13 5.37 -8.71
N ILE A 20 -7.97 4.83 -9.59
CA ILE A 20 -7.89 3.41 -9.95
C ILE A 20 -6.50 3.27 -10.55
N SER A 21 -5.56 2.91 -9.69
CA SER A 21 -4.18 2.73 -10.05
C SER A 21 -4.12 1.34 -10.60
N ASN A 22 -3.53 1.23 -11.79
CA ASN A 22 -3.21 -0.08 -12.35
C ASN A 22 -2.13 -0.80 -11.51
N LEU A 23 -1.67 -0.19 -10.41
CA LEU A 23 -0.74 -0.77 -9.45
C LEU A 23 -1.19 -2.16 -9.01
N ILE A 24 -0.32 -3.13 -9.27
CA ILE A 24 -0.51 -4.51 -8.82
C ILE A 24 0.66 -4.89 -7.94
N MET A 25 0.35 -5.38 -6.74
CA MET A 25 1.32 -6.05 -5.88
C MET A 25 1.38 -7.54 -6.20
N ARG A 26 2.58 -8.10 -6.12
CA ARG A 26 2.82 -9.54 -6.18
C ARG A 26 3.87 -9.94 -5.15
N ALA A 27 3.66 -11.08 -4.50
CA ALA A 27 4.65 -11.73 -3.66
C ALA A 27 5.05 -13.09 -4.26
N VAL A 28 6.34 -13.43 -4.17
CA VAL A 28 6.87 -14.74 -4.60
C VAL A 28 7.82 -15.30 -3.55
N ASN A 29 7.89 -16.64 -3.47
CA ASN A 29 8.73 -17.37 -2.50
C ASN A 29 8.43 -17.01 -1.04
N VAL A 30 7.14 -16.89 -0.71
CA VAL A 30 6.68 -16.61 0.66
C VAL A 30 6.70 -17.91 1.47
N ASN A 31 7.91 -18.31 1.90
CA ASN A 31 8.16 -19.53 2.65
C ASN A 31 8.90 -19.21 3.95
N GLY A 32 8.51 -19.85 5.04
CA GLY A 32 9.16 -19.67 6.33
C GLY A 32 10.66 -19.97 6.28
N GLY A 33 11.48 -19.12 6.88
CA GLY A 33 12.93 -19.26 6.95
C GLY A 33 13.66 -18.85 5.67
N SER A 34 12.95 -18.37 4.65
CA SER A 34 13.49 -17.99 3.35
C SER A 34 13.37 -16.49 3.07
N THR A 35 13.92 -16.04 1.94
CA THR A 35 13.74 -14.68 1.44
C THR A 35 12.60 -14.64 0.42
N ALA A 36 11.55 -13.88 0.72
CA ALA A 36 10.49 -13.58 -0.23
C ALA A 36 10.85 -12.36 -1.08
N THR A 37 10.30 -12.29 -2.30
CA THR A 37 10.38 -11.10 -3.15
C THR A 37 9.00 -10.46 -3.23
N LEU A 38 8.93 -9.18 -2.87
CA LEU A 38 7.73 -8.36 -3.05
C LEU A 38 7.95 -7.47 -4.26
N ARG A 39 6.96 -7.40 -5.14
CA ARG A 39 7.02 -6.66 -6.40
C ARG A 39 5.78 -5.82 -6.58
N ALA A 40 5.97 -4.65 -7.16
CA ALA A 40 4.92 -3.80 -7.67
C ALA A 40 5.09 -3.66 -9.18
N HIS A 41 3.98 -3.68 -9.91
CA HIS A 41 3.91 -3.52 -11.36
C HIS A 41 2.94 -2.40 -11.72
N TYR A 42 3.16 -1.80 -12.89
CA TYR A 42 2.33 -0.73 -13.46
C TYR A 42 2.27 0.53 -12.58
N ALA A 43 3.33 0.79 -11.82
CA ALA A 43 3.52 2.02 -11.06
C ALA A 43 4.13 3.12 -11.93
N THR A 44 4.05 4.36 -11.47
CA THR A 44 4.62 5.54 -12.12
C THR A 44 6.15 5.54 -12.02
N PRO A 45 6.91 5.56 -13.12
CA PRO A 45 8.37 5.62 -13.06
C PRO A 45 8.87 6.81 -12.23
N GLY A 46 9.80 6.54 -11.31
CA GLY A 46 10.34 7.55 -10.39
C GLY A 46 9.52 7.78 -9.12
N SER A 47 8.30 7.23 -9.00
CA SER A 47 7.54 7.24 -7.76
C SER A 47 8.14 6.28 -6.73
N THR A 48 7.63 6.30 -5.50
CA THR A 48 8.05 5.39 -4.43
C THR A 48 6.93 4.41 -4.10
N ILE A 49 7.26 3.12 -4.09
CA ILE A 49 6.38 2.07 -3.56
C ILE A 49 6.75 1.76 -2.13
N TYR A 50 5.74 1.63 -1.27
CA TYR A 50 5.83 1.06 0.07
C TYR A 50 5.05 -0.26 0.10
N PHE A 51 5.65 -1.31 0.64
CA PHE A 51 5.02 -2.62 0.77
C PHE A 51 4.53 -2.81 2.20
N CYS A 52 3.25 -3.08 2.36
CA CYS A 52 2.59 -3.31 3.64
C CYS A 52 2.09 -4.74 3.74
N TYR A 53 1.97 -5.24 4.96
CA TYR A 53 1.30 -6.50 5.23
C TYR A 53 0.52 -6.46 6.55
N SER A 54 -0.43 -7.38 6.69
CA SER A 54 -1.11 -7.67 7.95
C SER A 54 -1.26 -9.18 8.12
N MET A 55 -1.18 -9.64 9.36
CA MET A 55 -1.55 -11.02 9.74
C MET A 55 -2.91 -11.06 10.47
N ALA A 56 -3.55 -9.89 10.68
CA ALA A 56 -4.84 -9.79 11.35
C ALA A 56 -6.02 -9.86 10.37
N GLY A 57 -5.81 -9.49 9.10
CA GLY A 57 -6.85 -9.52 8.08
C GLY A 57 -6.86 -8.30 7.17
N THR A 58 -7.90 -8.23 6.35
CA THR A 58 -8.25 -7.07 5.52
C THR A 58 -8.84 -5.94 6.38
N GLY A 59 -8.74 -4.70 5.90
CA GLY A 59 -9.19 -3.46 6.57
C GLY A 59 -10.67 -3.13 6.37
N PRO A 60 -11.08 -1.84 6.41
CA PRO A 60 -10.25 -0.65 6.17
C PRO A 60 -9.57 -0.05 7.43
N THR A 61 -8.36 0.48 7.26
CA THR A 61 -7.62 1.25 8.27
C THR A 61 -7.31 2.66 7.75
N PRO A 62 -7.85 3.72 8.37
CA PRO A 62 -7.54 5.10 8.01
C PRO A 62 -6.05 5.41 8.23
N THR A 63 -5.44 6.15 7.30
CA THR A 63 -4.07 6.66 7.44
C THR A 63 -4.05 8.16 7.71
N PRO A 64 -2.99 8.71 8.31
CA PRO A 64 -2.81 10.16 8.45
C PRO A 64 -2.69 10.92 7.12
N TYR A 65 -2.57 10.21 5.99
CA TYR A 65 -2.32 10.77 4.66
C TYR A 65 -3.61 10.98 3.84
N GLY A 66 -4.77 10.81 4.46
CA GLY A 66 -6.06 11.08 3.80
C GLY A 66 -6.57 9.96 2.89
N PHE A 67 -5.97 8.77 2.96
CA PHE A 67 -6.46 7.54 2.35
C PHE A 67 -6.58 6.40 3.38
N SER A 68 -7.28 5.33 3.04
CA SER A 68 -7.38 4.13 3.89
C SER A 68 -6.63 2.96 3.24
N LEU A 69 -5.97 2.16 4.07
CA LEU A 69 -5.44 0.86 3.66
C LEU A 69 -6.53 -0.20 3.81
N ASP A 70 -6.53 -1.19 2.92
CA ASP A 70 -7.44 -2.34 3.00
C ASP A 70 -6.81 -3.46 3.84
N LEU A 71 -6.05 -3.09 4.87
CA LEU A 71 -5.42 -3.98 5.84
C LEU A 71 -5.89 -3.64 7.25
N SER A 72 -6.00 -4.64 8.13
CA SER A 72 -6.30 -4.44 9.56
C SER A 72 -5.03 -4.32 10.42
N PRO A 73 -5.00 -3.52 11.49
CA PRO A 73 -3.86 -3.46 12.40
C PRO A 73 -3.66 -4.76 13.19
N PRO A 74 -2.42 -5.10 13.60
CA PRO A 74 -1.17 -4.39 13.32
C PRO A 74 -0.74 -4.52 11.85
N ILE A 75 -0.40 -3.39 11.23
CA ILE A 75 0.11 -3.33 9.86
C ILE A 75 1.64 -3.27 9.94
N GLY A 76 2.29 -4.29 9.39
CA GLY A 76 3.74 -4.36 9.25
C GLY A 76 4.21 -3.81 7.89
N GLY A 77 5.50 -3.54 7.81
CA GLY A 77 6.10 -2.90 6.64
C GLY A 77 5.72 -1.42 6.53
N GLY A 78 5.45 -0.96 5.31
CA GLY A 78 5.07 0.42 5.01
C GLY A 78 6.26 1.38 5.01
N LEU A 79 6.19 2.44 5.82
CA LEU A 79 7.22 3.49 5.90
C LEU A 79 8.51 3.05 6.63
N ALA A 80 8.57 1.81 7.10
CA ALA A 80 9.77 1.28 7.73
C ALA A 80 10.95 1.22 6.72
N PRO A 81 12.19 1.51 7.15
CA PRO A 81 13.36 1.36 6.29
C PRO A 81 13.44 -0.05 5.69
N GLY A 82 13.70 -0.14 4.38
CA GLY A 82 13.78 -1.41 3.65
C GLY A 82 12.45 -1.99 3.17
N TRP A 83 11.31 -1.37 3.52
CA TRP A 83 9.99 -1.74 3.01
C TRP A 83 9.51 -0.87 1.85
N SER A 84 10.43 -0.12 1.24
CA SER A 84 10.16 0.72 0.08
C SER A 84 11.18 0.53 -1.03
N ALA A 85 10.75 0.84 -2.25
CA ALA A 85 11.61 0.87 -3.43
C ALA A 85 11.15 1.95 -4.42
N THR A 86 12.11 2.60 -5.07
CA THR A 86 11.83 3.53 -6.17
C THR A 86 11.45 2.74 -7.42
N VAL A 87 10.43 3.22 -8.12
CA VAL A 87 9.95 2.62 -9.36
C VAL A 87 10.92 2.90 -10.49
N ASN A 88 11.33 1.84 -11.20
CA ASN A 88 12.23 1.92 -12.34
C ASN A 88 11.52 2.45 -13.61
N ALA A 89 12.25 2.58 -14.70
CA ALA A 89 11.71 3.07 -15.98
C ALA A 89 10.60 2.19 -16.59
N ASN A 90 10.49 0.93 -16.17
CA ASN A 90 9.47 -0.03 -16.65
C ASN A 90 8.20 -0.02 -15.78
N GLY A 91 8.10 0.86 -14.78
CA GLY A 91 6.96 0.87 -13.86
C GLY A 91 7.00 -0.27 -12.83
N GLU A 92 8.20 -0.78 -12.51
CA GLU A 92 8.39 -1.85 -11.54
C GLU A 92 9.23 -1.41 -10.34
N ALA A 93 8.86 -1.91 -9.16
CA ALA A 93 9.65 -1.79 -7.95
C ALA A 93 9.69 -3.15 -7.23
N MET A 94 10.80 -3.49 -6.58
CA MET A 94 10.89 -4.73 -5.81
C MET A 94 11.78 -4.60 -4.59
N ILE A 95 11.45 -5.38 -3.56
CA ILE A 95 12.27 -5.57 -2.37
C ILE A 95 12.38 -7.06 -2.02
N TYR A 96 13.39 -7.37 -1.21
CA TYR A 96 13.62 -8.69 -0.65
C TYR A 96 13.41 -8.64 0.86
N VAL A 97 12.55 -9.53 1.37
CA VAL A 97 12.21 -9.57 2.79
C VAL A 97 12.46 -10.97 3.35
N GLY A 98 13.09 -11.04 4.52
CA GLY A 98 13.23 -12.29 5.24
C GLY A 98 11.90 -12.70 5.87
N VAL A 99 11.47 -13.93 5.64
CA VAL A 99 10.28 -14.52 6.25
C VAL A 99 10.73 -15.38 7.44
N PRO A 100 10.39 -15.04 8.69
CA PRO A 100 10.75 -15.86 9.84
C PRO A 100 10.22 -17.30 9.72
N ALA A 101 11.02 -18.30 10.13
CA ALA A 101 10.65 -19.71 10.07
C ALA A 101 9.37 -20.04 10.87
N GLY A 102 9.13 -19.34 11.97
CA GLY A 102 7.93 -19.52 12.80
C GLY A 102 6.62 -19.05 12.16
N LEU A 103 6.65 -18.45 10.97
CA LEU A 103 5.44 -17.99 10.28
C LEU A 103 4.88 -19.00 9.27
N THR A 104 5.51 -20.16 9.06
CA THR A 104 4.93 -21.19 8.18
C THR A 104 3.51 -21.57 8.63
N GLY A 105 2.59 -21.58 7.68
CA GLY A 105 1.16 -21.79 7.89
C GLY A 105 0.36 -20.52 8.25
N ALA A 106 1.02 -19.38 8.48
CA ALA A 106 0.33 -18.13 8.77
C ALA A 106 -0.37 -17.56 7.53
N LEU A 107 -1.58 -17.04 7.73
CA LEU A 107 -2.26 -16.22 6.74
C LEU A 107 -1.69 -14.81 6.76
N VAL A 108 -1.40 -14.27 5.58
CA VAL A 108 -0.85 -12.93 5.40
C VAL A 108 -1.61 -12.23 4.28
N TRP A 109 -1.96 -10.98 4.53
CA TRP A 109 -2.50 -10.05 3.54
C TRP A 109 -1.45 -9.00 3.22
N GLY A 110 -1.24 -8.71 1.94
CA GLY A 110 -0.28 -7.73 1.45
C GLY A 110 -0.95 -6.65 0.61
N GLN A 111 -0.44 -5.42 0.71
CA GLN A 111 -0.87 -4.32 -0.14
C GLN A 111 0.31 -3.39 -0.43
N ALA A 112 0.38 -2.85 -1.66
CA ALA A 112 1.35 -1.84 -2.03
C ALA A 112 0.72 -0.45 -1.99
N ILE A 113 1.50 0.55 -1.57
CA ILE A 113 1.16 1.97 -1.60
C ILE A 113 2.13 2.65 -2.55
N GLU A 114 1.61 3.36 -3.54
CA GLU A 114 2.42 4.27 -4.35
C GLU A 114 2.31 5.69 -3.80
N ASN A 115 3.45 6.37 -3.75
CA ASN A 115 3.57 7.79 -3.47
C ASN A 115 4.28 8.48 -4.66
N ASP A 116 3.50 9.19 -5.45
CA ASP A 116 3.98 10.05 -6.54
C ASP A 116 3.91 11.52 -6.10
N GLY A 117 4.99 12.00 -5.45
CA GLY A 117 5.08 13.40 -5.04
C GLY A 117 3.99 13.88 -4.08
N GLY A 118 3.42 12.99 -3.26
CA GLY A 118 2.31 13.26 -2.34
C GLY A 118 0.94 12.84 -2.84
N VAL A 119 0.84 12.35 -4.08
CA VAL A 119 -0.35 11.66 -4.59
C VAL A 119 -0.24 10.19 -4.24
N PHE A 120 -1.23 9.68 -3.50
CA PHE A 120 -1.23 8.29 -3.03
C PHE A 120 -2.19 7.42 -3.82
N SER A 121 -1.74 6.21 -4.16
CA SER A 121 -2.59 5.14 -4.69
C SER A 121 -2.27 3.81 -4.01
N ILE A 122 -3.21 2.87 -4.03
CA ILE A 122 -3.05 1.56 -3.38
C ILE A 122 -3.35 0.45 -4.39
N SER A 123 -2.64 -0.67 -4.25
CA SER A 123 -2.97 -1.89 -5.01
C SER A 123 -4.21 -2.57 -4.43
N PRO A 124 -4.86 -3.47 -5.17
CA PRO A 124 -5.70 -4.48 -4.54
C PRO A 124 -4.92 -5.27 -3.47
N VAL A 125 -5.64 -5.80 -2.47
CA VAL A 125 -5.05 -6.70 -1.49
C VAL A 125 -4.74 -8.04 -2.15
N ILE A 126 -3.56 -8.58 -1.84
CA ILE A 126 -3.24 -9.99 -2.09
C ILE A 126 -3.28 -10.75 -0.78
N ASP A 127 -3.74 -11.99 -0.80
CA ASP A 127 -3.72 -12.89 0.34
C ASP A 127 -2.93 -14.17 0.01
N GLY A 128 -2.41 -14.82 1.05
CA GLY A 128 -1.72 -16.08 0.90
C GLY A 128 -1.36 -16.72 2.23
N VAL A 129 -1.06 -18.01 2.17
CA VAL A 129 -0.48 -18.77 3.28
C VAL A 129 1.04 -18.79 3.10
N VAL A 130 1.78 -18.49 4.16
CA VAL A 130 3.23 -18.69 4.19
C VAL A 130 3.50 -20.19 4.14
N GLY A 131 4.23 -20.63 3.11
CA GLY A 131 4.61 -22.03 2.95
C GLY A 131 5.89 -22.41 3.65
#